data_AF-A0A0C5CK87-F1
#
_entry.id   AF-A0A0C5CK87-F1
#
_cell.length_a   1.000
_cell.length_b   1.000
_cell.length_c   1.000
_cell.angle_alpha   90.00
_cell.angle_beta   90.00
_cell.angle_gamma   90.00
#
_symmetry.space_group_name_H-M   'P 1'
#
loop_
_entity.id
_entity.type
_entity.pdbx_description
1 polymer ?
#
loop_
_entity_poly.entity_id
_entity_poly.type
_entity_poly.pdbx_seq_one_letter_code
_entity_poly.pdbx_strand_id
1 'polypeptide(L)' 'MLLFFGKFILLYLFLSIAFALFKVLYYNIGKKFVSKTADGTILHWALSVFVKNGTKMDSNDYFVMAVLAALFAIYL' A
#
# COMPACT_ATOMS: atom_id res chain seq x y z
N MET A 1 32.28 0.78 13.44
CA MET A 1 31.27 1.73 12.92
C MET A 1 30.96 1.54 11.44
N LEU A 2 31.93 1.46 10.54
CA LEU A 2 31.69 1.38 9.08
C LEU A 2 30.83 0.19 8.63
N LEU A 3 31.08 -1.00 9.19
CA LEU A 3 30.26 -2.21 8.93
C LEU A 3 28.82 -2.07 9.42
N PHE A 4 28.60 -1.37 10.53
CA PHE A 4 27.27 -1.12 11.07
C PHE A 4 26.50 -0.14 10.16
N PHE A 5 27.20 0.89 9.66
CA PHE A 5 26.66 1.85 8.70
C PHE A 5 26.29 1.18 7.37
N GLY A 6 27.15 0.29 6.86
CA GLY A 6 26.87 -0.48 5.65
C GLY A 6 25.63 -1.38 5.78
N LYS A 7 25.45 -2.04 6.92
CA LYS A 7 24.23 -2.82 7.21
C LYS A 7 22.98 -1.95 7.24
N PHE A 8 23.06 -0.76 7.81
CA PHE A 8 21.94 0.18 7.86
C PHE A 8 21.54 0.67 6.46
N ILE A 9 22.51 0.98 5.61
CA ILE A 9 22.27 1.36 4.21
C ILE A 9 21.61 0.22 3.43
N LEU A 10 22.09 -1.02 3.58
CA LEU A 10 21.47 -2.17 2.92
C LEU A 10 20.01 -2.36 3.38
N LEU A 11 19.76 -2.27 4.68
CA LEU A 11 18.42 -2.38 5.24
C LEU A 11 17.49 -1.30 4.65
N TYR A 12 17.97 -0.05 4.60
CA TYR A 12 17.23 1.06 4.01
C TYR A 12 16.90 0.81 2.53
N LEU A 13 17.87 0.30 1.75
CA LEU A 13 17.68 -0.05 0.34
C LEU A 13 16.62 -1.15 0.16
N PHE A 14 16.71 -2.24 0.95
CA PHE A 14 15.73 -3.31 0.89
C PHE A 14 14.33 -2.86 1.27
N LEU A 15 14.19 -2.05 2.33
CA LEU A 15 12.90 -1.51 2.75
C LEU A 15 12.32 -0.58 1.68
N SER A 16 13.15 0.23 1.02
CA SER A 16 12.71 1.12 -0.05
C SER A 16 12.18 0.34 -1.25
N ILE A 17 12.89 -0.73 -1.65
CA ILE A 17 12.46 -1.62 -2.74
C ILE A 17 11.17 -2.35 -2.35
N ALA A 18 11.10 -2.90 -1.14
CA ALA A 18 9.92 -3.58 -0.63
C ALA A 18 8.70 -2.64 -0.61
N PHE A 19 8.88 -1.39 -0.18
CA PHE A 19 7.82 -0.38 -0.19
C PHE A 19 7.36 -0.02 -1.61
N ALA A 20 8.29 0.10 -2.56
CA ALA A 20 7.95 0.36 -3.96
C ALA A 20 7.13 -0.78 -4.57
N LEU A 21 7.52 -2.04 -4.31
CA LEU A 21 6.77 -3.22 -4.75
C LEU A 21 5.40 -3.30 -4.08
N PHE A 22 5.34 -3.06 -2.77
CA PHE A 22 4.10 -3.04 -1.99
C PHE A 22 3.11 -2.04 -2.58
N LYS A 23 3.56 -0.82 -2.91
CA LYS A 23 2.74 0.22 -3.53
C LYS A 23 2.11 -0.21 -4.85
N VAL A 24 2.88 -0.88 -5.72
CA VAL A 24 2.37 -1.37 -7.01
C VAL A 24 1.34 -2.48 -6.82
N LEU A 25 1.65 -3.46 -5.96
CA LEU A 25 0.76 -4.56 -5.61
C LEU A 25 -0.55 -4.05 -5.00
N TYR A 26 -0.44 -3.15 -4.02
CA TYR A 26 -1.55 -2.48 -3.36
C TYR A 26 -2.50 -1.85 -4.36
N TYR A 27 -1.97 -1.03 -5.27
CA TYR A 27 -2.77 -0.27 -6.22
C TYR A 27 -3.53 -1.20 -7.18
N ASN A 28 -2.90 -2.29 -7.61
CA ASN A 28 -3.55 -3.29 -8.46
C ASN A 28 -4.60 -4.11 -7.71
N ILE A 29 -4.30 -4.58 -6.50
CA ILE A 29 -5.22 -5.36 -5.66
C ILE A 29 -6.43 -4.51 -5.30
N GLY A 30 -6.19 -3.30 -4.78
CA GLY A 30 -7.24 -2.38 -4.38
C GLY A 30 -8.18 -2.03 -5.54
N LYS A 31 -7.65 -1.73 -6.74
CA LYS A 31 -8.51 -1.50 -7.93
C LYS A 31 -9.36 -2.73 -8.29
N LYS A 32 -8.79 -3.93 -8.19
CA LYS A 32 -9.52 -5.18 -8.43
C LYS A 32 -10.63 -5.40 -7.39
N PHE A 33 -10.39 -5.06 -6.12
CA PHE A 33 -11.41 -5.12 -5.08
C PHE A 33 -12.52 -4.10 -5.31
N VAL A 34 -12.19 -2.84 -5.64
CA VAL A 34 -13.19 -1.82 -6.02
C VAL A 34 -14.09 -2.34 -7.14
N SER A 35 -13.53 -2.86 -8.24
CA SER A 35 -14.31 -3.40 -9.37
C SER A 35 -15.20 -4.61 -9.03
N LYS A 36 -14.91 -5.31 -7.94
CA LYS A 36 -15.67 -6.49 -7.48
C LYS A 36 -16.73 -6.14 -6.44
N THR A 37 -16.67 -4.95 -5.86
CA THR A 37 -17.57 -4.53 -4.79
C THR A 37 -18.76 -3.82 -5.43
N ALA A 38 -19.98 -4.11 -4.96
CA ALA A 38 -21.18 -3.49 -5.52
C ALA A 38 -21.16 -1.96 -5.34
N ASP A 39 -21.45 -1.24 -6.43
CA ASP A 39 -21.54 0.22 -6.43
C ASP A 39 -22.57 0.72 -5.41
N GLY A 40 -22.28 1.86 -4.79
CA GLY A 40 -23.15 2.50 -3.79
C GLY A 40 -23.07 1.91 -2.37
N THR A 41 -22.30 0.84 -2.16
CA THR A 41 -22.07 0.30 -0.82
C THR A 41 -21.02 1.09 -0.03
N ILE A 42 -21.13 1.08 1.30
CA ILE A 42 -20.13 1.70 2.21
C ILE A 42 -18.74 1.12 1.97
N LEU A 43 -18.65 -0.19 1.67
CA LEU A 43 -17.40 -0.87 1.38
C LEU A 43 -16.79 -0.38 0.06
N HIS A 44 -17.59 -0.16 -0.98
CA HIS A 44 -17.13 0.41 -2.24
C HIS A 44 -16.60 1.84 -2.04
N TRP A 45 -17.30 2.66 -1.26
CA TRP A 45 -16.83 4.01 -0.90
C TRP A 45 -15.51 3.97 -0.12
N ALA A 46 -15.40 3.10 0.89
CA ALA A 46 -14.18 2.97 1.68
C ALA A 46 -13.00 2.54 0.78
N LEU A 47 -13.16 1.46 0.01
CA LEU A 47 -12.12 0.95 -0.88
C LEU A 47 -11.69 2.00 -1.91
N SER A 48 -12.63 2.72 -2.52
CA SER A 48 -12.32 3.78 -3.49
C SER A 48 -11.54 4.93 -2.85
N VAL A 49 -11.87 5.36 -1.63
CA VAL A 49 -11.08 6.35 -0.87
C VAL A 49 -9.66 5.83 -0.61
N PHE A 50 -9.53 4.58 -0.15
CA PHE A 50 -8.23 4.00 0.18
C PHE A 50 -7.33 3.75 -1.04
N VAL A 51 -7.89 3.55 -2.24
CA VAL A 51 -7.10 3.49 -3.49
C VAL A 51 -7.05 4.83 -4.23
N LYS A 52 -7.40 5.92 -3.53
CA LYS A 52 -7.33 7.29 -4.06
C LYS A 52 -8.13 7.43 -5.37
N ASN A 53 -9.26 6.74 -5.42
CA ASN A 53 -10.15 6.61 -6.56
C ASN A 53 -9.46 6.16 -7.87
N GLY A 54 -8.42 5.32 -7.74
CA GLY A 54 -7.64 4.86 -8.88
C GLY A 54 -6.59 5.87 -9.36
N THR A 55 -6.35 6.98 -8.66
CA THR A 55 -5.17 7.83 -8.93
C THR A 55 -3.89 7.17 -8.42
N LYS A 56 -2.76 7.49 -9.05
CA LYS A 56 -1.47 6.89 -8.71
C LYS A 56 -1.08 7.29 -7.29
N MET A 57 -0.82 6.29 -6.45
CA MET A 57 -0.30 6.53 -5.11
C MET A 57 1.14 7.04 -5.15
N ASP A 58 1.44 8.04 -4.33
CA ASP A 58 2.76 8.65 -4.21
C ASP A 58 3.45 8.23 -2.91
N SER A 59 4.62 8.79 -2.61
CA SER A 59 5.38 8.48 -1.40
C SER A 59 4.81 9.13 -0.14
N ASN A 60 3.87 10.06 -0.24
CA ASN A 60 3.20 10.72 0.89
C ASN A 60 1.96 9.93 1.36
N ASP A 61 1.43 9.04 0.52
CA ASP A 61 0.29 8.19 0.84
C ASP A 61 0.64 6.97 1.75
N TYR A 62 1.83 6.94 2.36
CA TYR A 62 2.37 5.81 3.13
C TYR A 62 1.50 5.40 4.32
N PHE A 63 0.87 6.37 5.00
CA PHE A 63 -0.04 6.10 6.11
C PHE A 63 -1.31 5.38 5.65
N VAL A 64 -1.92 5.85 4.56
CA VAL A 64 -3.13 5.25 3.96
C VAL A 64 -2.83 3.84 3.47
N MET A 65 -1.66 3.65 2.84
CA MET A 65 -1.15 2.35 2.44
C MET A 65 -1.00 1.40 3.62
N ALA A 66 -0.42 1.86 4.74
CA ALA A 66 -0.24 1.05 5.95
C ALA A 66 -1.56 0.66 6.62
N VAL A 67 -2.52 1.59 6.72
CA VAL A 67 -3.85 1.34 7.30
C VAL A 67 -4.61 0.29 6.49
N LEU A 68 -4.63 0.40 5.15
CA LEU A 68 -5.30 -0.61 4.35
C LEU A 68 -4.53 -1.95 4.34
N ALA A 69 -3.20 -1.93 4.40
CA ALA A 69 -2.39 -3.15 4.54
C ALA A 69 -2.80 -3.94 5.79
N ALA A 70 -2.95 -3.23 6.91
CA ALA A 70 -3.40 -3.82 8.17
C ALA A 70 -4.84 -4.35 8.07
N LEU A 71 -5.75 -3.58 7.44
CA LEU A 71 -7.12 -4.04 7.18
C LEU A 71 -7.16 -5.32 6.34
N PHE A 72 -6.38 -5.39 5.26
CA PHE A 72 -6.29 -6.60 4.44
C PHE A 72 -5.62 -7.76 5.18
N ALA A 73 -4.62 -7.52 6.02
CA ALA A 73 -4.00 -8.57 6.83
C ALA A 73 -4.92 -9.14 7.91
N ILE A 74 -5.93 -8.39 8.37
CA ILE A 74 -6.94 -8.86 9.32
C ILE A 74 -8.07 -9.62 8.60
N TYR A 75 -8.36 -9.27 7.35
CA TYR A 75 -9.44 -9.86 6.55
C TYR A 75 -9.03 -11.06 5.68
N LEU A 76 -7.73 -11.27 5.46
CA LEU A 76 -7.16 -12.44 4.77
C LEU A 76 -6.84 -13.55 5.77
#